data_AF-A0A103XKN2-F1
#
_entry.id   AF-A0A103XKN2-F1
#
_cell.length_a   1.000
_cell.length_b   1.000
_cell.length_c   1.000
_cell.angle_alpha   90.00
_cell.angle_beta   90.00
_cell.angle_gamma   90.00
#
_symmetry.space_group_name_H-M   'P 1'
#
loop_
_entity.id
_entity.type
_entity.pdbx_description
1 polymer ?
#
loop_
_entity_poly.entity_id
_entity_poly.type
_entity_poly.pdbx_seq_one_letter_code
_entity_poly.pdbx_strand_id
1 'polypeptide(L)'
;MGNCQASDAATVVIVHPGKKVERMFRSVIAREIMDSNPSHYVALVVTSAVVKSVNGSPVKQLKLLRPDDTLLIGQVYRLISFEDVLKEFAAKKCLKLGKLINERGLLRLEKKKKDVAGAPSVPPSVK
;
A
#
# COMPACT_ATOMS: atom_id res chain seq x y z
N MET A 1 -15.04 -27.00 -43.31
CA MET A 1 -13.64 -26.97 -42.81
C MET A 1 -13.65 -26.19 -41.51
N GLY A 2 -13.08 -26.73 -40.43
CA GLY A 2 -13.22 -26.15 -39.09
C GLY A 2 -12.33 -24.92 -38.90
N ASN A 3 -12.91 -23.81 -38.45
CA ASN A 3 -12.14 -22.66 -38.00
C ASN A 3 -11.49 -23.02 -36.65
N CYS A 4 -10.19 -23.32 -36.65
CA CYS A 4 -9.40 -23.25 -35.43
C CYS A 4 -9.33 -21.78 -34.99
N GLN A 5 -10.28 -21.37 -34.15
CA GLN A 5 -10.08 -20.18 -33.32
C GLN A 5 -8.88 -20.47 -32.44
N ALA A 6 -7.76 -19.81 -32.73
CA ALA A 6 -6.54 -19.93 -31.93
C ALA A 6 -6.87 -19.48 -30.51
N SER A 7 -6.99 -20.44 -29.59
CA SER A 7 -7.24 -20.17 -28.18
C SER A 7 -6.06 -19.38 -27.64
N ASP A 8 -6.29 -18.16 -27.17
CA ASP A 8 -5.30 -17.37 -26.45
C ASP A 8 -4.90 -18.14 -25.18
N ALA A 9 -3.77 -18.84 -25.26
CA ALA A 9 -3.30 -19.71 -24.20
C ALA A 9 -2.90 -18.81 -23.03
N ALA A 10 -3.72 -18.81 -21.98
CA ALA A 10 -3.42 -18.09 -20.76
C ALA A 10 -1.99 -18.42 -20.31
N THR A 11 -1.23 -17.40 -19.91
CA THR A 11 0.15 -17.53 -19.44
C THR A 11 0.30 -16.89 -18.07
N VAL A 12 1.28 -17.35 -17.29
CA VAL A 12 1.83 -16.55 -16.19
C VAL A 12 2.58 -15.38 -16.83
N VAL A 13 2.26 -14.15 -16.46
CA VAL A 13 2.95 -12.95 -16.96
C VAL A 13 3.77 -12.33 -15.83
N ILE A 14 5.07 -12.14 -16.02
CA ILE A 14 5.97 -11.53 -15.03
C ILE A 14 6.56 -10.24 -15.62
N VAL A 15 6.31 -9.12 -14.96
CA VAL A 15 6.78 -7.78 -15.38
C VAL A 15 7.99 -7.37 -14.54
N HIS A 16 9.13 -7.16 -15.19
CA HIS A 16 10.36 -6.65 -14.57
C HIS A 16 10.33 -5.11 -14.45
N PRO A 17 11.06 -4.51 -13.49
CA PRO A 17 11.17 -3.05 -13.38
C PRO A 17 11.74 -2.37 -14.65
N GLY A 18 12.57 -3.07 -15.43
CA GLY A 18 13.12 -2.59 -16.71
C GLY A 18 12.20 -2.75 -17.93
N LYS A 19 10.88 -2.87 -17.76
CA LYS A 19 9.86 -3.10 -18.81
C LYS A 19 9.98 -4.42 -19.60
N LYS A 20 10.97 -5.28 -19.33
CA LYS A 20 10.96 -6.69 -19.80
C LYS A 20 9.71 -7.38 -19.27
N VAL A 21 9.04 -8.14 -20.14
CA VAL A 21 7.92 -9.02 -19.79
C VAL A 21 8.33 -10.44 -20.11
N GLU A 22 8.20 -11.32 -19.12
CA GLU A 22 8.43 -12.76 -19.23
C GLU A 22 7.08 -13.48 -19.18
N ARG A 23 6.94 -14.55 -19.98
CA ARG A 23 5.71 -15.35 -20.07
C ARG A 23 6.01 -16.82 -19.91
N MET A 24 5.22 -17.52 -19.10
CA MET A 24 5.37 -18.96 -18.87
C MET A 24 4.03 -19.66 -19.10
N PHE A 25 4.08 -20.79 -19.80
CA PHE A 25 2.90 -21.63 -20.12
C PHE A 25 2.61 -22.70 -19.04
N ARG A 26 3.33 -22.65 -17.91
CA ARG A 26 3.10 -23.47 -16.71
C ARG A 26 2.94 -22.57 -15.49
N SER A 27 2.29 -23.10 -14.45
CA SER A 27 2.37 -22.52 -13.10
C SER A 27 3.78 -22.71 -12.53
N VAL A 28 4.25 -21.74 -11.74
CA VAL A 28 5.64 -21.69 -11.23
C VAL A 28 5.66 -21.26 -9.77
N ILE A 29 6.56 -21.80 -8.95
CA ILE A 29 6.66 -21.43 -7.53
C ILE A 29 7.39 -20.08 -7.43
N ALA A 30 6.91 -19.17 -6.57
CA ALA A 30 7.49 -17.83 -6.46
C ALA A 30 8.98 -17.84 -6.11
N ARG A 31 9.44 -18.81 -5.31
CA ARG A 31 10.87 -19.07 -5.04
C ARG A 31 11.71 -19.24 -6.30
N GLU A 32 11.25 -20.02 -7.27
CA GLU A 32 11.97 -20.27 -8.55
C GLU A 32 12.26 -18.94 -9.29
N ILE A 33 11.30 -18.00 -9.22
CA ILE A 33 11.43 -16.65 -9.78
C ILE A 33 12.33 -15.76 -8.92
N MET A 34 12.21 -15.80 -7.58
CA MET A 34 13.01 -15.00 -6.66
C MET A 34 14.50 -15.40 -6.71
N ASP A 35 14.80 -16.69 -6.76
CA ASP A 35 16.17 -17.24 -6.87
C ASP A 35 16.82 -16.80 -8.19
N SER A 36 16.04 -16.77 -9.28
CA SER A 36 16.48 -16.28 -10.60
C SER A 36 16.58 -14.76 -10.69
N ASN A 37 16.01 -14.01 -9.74
CA ASN A 37 15.96 -12.54 -9.73
C ASN A 37 16.39 -11.99 -8.36
N PRO A 38 17.68 -12.12 -8.00
CA PRO A 38 18.19 -11.60 -6.73
C PRO A 38 17.86 -10.10 -6.58
N SER A 39 17.73 -9.66 -5.33
CA SER A 39 17.23 -8.34 -4.90
C SER A 39 15.74 -8.03 -5.18
N HIS A 40 14.96 -8.98 -5.73
CA HIS A 40 13.55 -8.77 -6.06
C HIS A 40 12.60 -9.77 -5.40
N TYR A 41 11.45 -9.26 -4.94
CA TYR A 41 10.29 -10.07 -4.60
C TYR A 41 9.28 -10.10 -5.76
N VAL A 42 8.49 -11.16 -5.81
CA VAL A 42 7.32 -11.27 -6.69
C VAL A 42 6.07 -10.75 -5.98
N ALA A 43 5.25 -9.97 -6.66
CA ALA A 43 3.91 -9.60 -6.21
C ALA A 43 2.86 -9.85 -7.29
N LEU A 44 1.68 -10.32 -6.88
CA LEU A 44 0.48 -10.39 -7.73
C LEU A 44 -0.11 -8.99 -7.92
N VAL A 45 -0.43 -8.63 -9.16
CA VAL A 45 -1.16 -7.41 -9.49
C VAL A 45 -2.66 -7.64 -9.30
N VAL A 46 -3.22 -7.08 -8.24
CA VAL A 46 -4.65 -7.15 -7.92
C VAL A 46 -5.34 -5.85 -8.36
N THR A 47 -6.07 -5.91 -9.47
CA THR A 47 -7.00 -4.85 -9.87
C THR A 47 -8.28 -4.93 -9.05
N SER A 48 -8.43 -4.08 -8.05
CA SER A 48 -9.70 -3.93 -7.33
C SER A 48 -10.61 -2.96 -8.08
N ALA A 49 -11.69 -3.47 -8.67
CA ALA A 49 -12.75 -2.65 -9.27
C ALA A 49 -13.63 -1.95 -8.20
N VAL A 50 -13.62 -2.46 -6.97
CA VAL A 50 -14.42 -1.97 -5.84
C VAL A 50 -13.76 -0.76 -5.17
N VAL A 51 -12.43 -0.75 -5.05
CA VAL A 51 -11.68 0.36 -4.46
C VAL A 51 -11.30 1.35 -5.56
N LYS A 52 -12.24 2.26 -5.86
CA LYS A 52 -11.95 3.45 -6.66
C LYS A 52 -11.05 4.39 -5.85
N SER A 53 -10.00 4.92 -6.47
CA SER A 53 -9.28 6.07 -5.92
C SER A 53 -10.23 7.28 -5.82
N VAL A 54 -9.89 8.29 -5.02
CA VAL A 54 -10.60 9.59 -4.99
C VAL A 54 -10.74 10.23 -6.37
N ASN A 55 -9.87 9.86 -7.32
CA ASN A 55 -9.87 10.33 -8.71
C ASN A 55 -10.54 9.33 -9.69
N GLY A 56 -11.37 8.40 -9.20
CA GLY A 56 -12.13 7.45 -10.02
C GLY A 56 -11.34 6.32 -10.70
N SER A 57 -10.00 6.37 -10.69
CA SER A 57 -9.15 5.35 -11.31
C SER A 57 -9.10 4.04 -10.49
N PRO A 58 -9.03 2.86 -11.16
CA PRO A 58 -8.88 1.58 -10.47
C PRO A 58 -7.55 1.51 -9.71
N VAL A 59 -7.63 1.24 -8.40
CA VAL A 59 -6.42 1.07 -7.58
C VAL A 59 -5.79 -0.30 -7.87
N LYS A 60 -4.64 -0.28 -8.54
CA LYS A 60 -3.78 -1.46 -8.71
C LYS A 60 -3.08 -1.73 -7.39
N GLN A 61 -3.58 -2.69 -6.61
CA GLN A 61 -2.93 -3.16 -5.39
C GLN A 61 -1.91 -4.24 -5.74
N LEU A 62 -0.80 -4.28 -5.02
CA LEU A 62 0.22 -5.32 -5.15
C LEU A 62 0.17 -6.21 -3.91
N LYS A 63 -0.09 -7.51 -4.12
CA LYS A 63 0.00 -8.52 -3.05
C LYS A 63 1.36 -9.20 -3.16
N LEU A 64 2.27 -8.83 -2.25
CA LEU A 64 3.57 -9.49 -2.12
C LEU A 64 3.37 -10.99 -1.85
N LEU A 65 4.07 -11.84 -2.60
CA LEU A 65 4.02 -13.29 -2.44
C LEU A 65 5.10 -13.77 -1.47
N ARG A 66 4.83 -14.88 -0.78
CA ARG A 66 5.83 -15.66 -0.07
C ARG A 66 6.57 -16.57 -1.07
N PRO A 67 7.78 -17.06 -0.75
CA PRO A 67 8.51 -17.99 -1.63
C PRO A 67 7.71 -19.24 -2.00
N ASP A 68 6.85 -19.73 -1.10
CA ASP A 68 6.09 -20.97 -1.28
C ASP A 68 4.72 -20.76 -1.99
N ASP A 69 4.36 -19.51 -2.31
CA ASP A 69 3.14 -19.22 -3.07
C ASP A 69 3.36 -19.53 -4.56
N THR A 70 2.31 -19.97 -5.27
CA THR A 70 2.39 -20.34 -6.69
C THR A 70 1.90 -19.21 -7.61
N LEU A 71 2.67 -18.92 -8.67
CA LEU A 71 2.24 -18.09 -9.80
C LEU A 71 1.33 -18.92 -10.70
N LEU A 72 0.10 -18.46 -10.85
CA LEU A 72 -0.97 -19.13 -11.60
C LEU A 72 -1.08 -18.57 -13.02
N ILE A 73 -1.40 -19.47 -13.94
CA ILE A 73 -1.69 -19.15 -15.33
C ILE A 73 -2.86 -18.14 -15.42
N GLY A 74 -2.75 -17.16 -16.32
CA GLY A 74 -3.74 -16.10 -16.53
C GLY A 74 -3.63 -14.93 -15.53
N GLN A 75 -2.66 -14.95 -14.62
CA GLN A 75 -2.41 -13.87 -13.67
C GLN A 75 -1.16 -13.06 -14.03
N VAL A 76 -1.19 -11.78 -13.64
CA VAL A 76 -0.08 -10.84 -13.87
C VAL A 76 0.67 -10.59 -12.57
N TYR A 77 1.97 -10.86 -12.60
CA TYR A 77 2.91 -10.67 -11.51
C TYR A 77 3.93 -9.58 -11.87
N ARG A 78 4.48 -8.93 -10.85
CA ARG A 78 5.51 -7.91 -10.99
C ARG A 78 6.67 -8.18 -10.03
N LEU A 79 7.88 -7.98 -10.50
CA LEU A 79 9.07 -7.92 -9.65
C LEU A 79 9.21 -6.54 -9.02
N ILE A 80 9.46 -6.52 -7.71
CA ILE A 80 9.62 -5.31 -6.90
C ILE A 80 10.96 -5.43 -6.16
N SER A 81 11.75 -4.36 -6.14
CA SER A 81 13.01 -4.36 -5.41
C SER A 81 12.78 -4.50 -3.90
N PHE A 82 13.75 -5.11 -3.19
CA PHE A 82 13.70 -5.19 -1.73
C PHE A 82 13.65 -3.80 -1.07
N GLU A 83 14.32 -2.81 -1.64
CA GLU A 83 14.32 -1.42 -1.17
C GLU A 83 12.93 -0.79 -1.25
N ASP A 84 12.25 -0.91 -2.41
CA ASP A 84 10.89 -0.37 -2.60
C ASP A 84 9.90 -0.99 -1.61
N VAL A 85 9.98 -2.30 -1.39
CA VAL A 85 9.13 -3.01 -0.42
C VAL A 85 9.36 -2.47 0.99
N LEU A 86 10.62 -2.35 1.44
CA LEU A 86 10.94 -1.82 2.77
C LEU A 86 10.48 -0.37 2.93
N LYS A 87 10.69 0.46 1.91
CA LYS A 87 10.27 1.88 1.85
C LYS A 87 8.74 2.02 1.93
N GLU A 88 8.00 1.19 1.21
CA GLU A 88 6.53 1.19 1.24
C GLU A 88 6.00 0.70 2.60
N PHE A 89 6.62 -0.32 3.21
CA PHE A 89 6.28 -0.76 4.57
C PHE A 89 6.56 0.32 5.63
N ALA A 90 7.68 1.02 5.53
CA ALA A 90 8.02 2.14 6.42
C ALA A 90 6.99 3.27 6.28
N ALA A 91 6.70 3.72 5.05
CA ALA A 91 5.70 4.75 4.79
C ALA A 91 4.30 4.36 5.33
N LYS A 92 3.85 3.13 5.09
CA LYS A 92 2.57 2.62 5.61
C LYS A 92 2.53 2.56 7.14
N LYS A 93 3.63 2.26 7.82
CA LYS A 93 3.72 2.32 9.30
C LYS A 93 3.68 3.77 9.80
N CYS A 94 4.46 4.67 9.21
CA CYS A 94 4.49 6.09 9.58
C CYS A 94 3.11 6.76 9.43
N LEU A 95 2.37 6.46 8.35
CA LEU A 95 1.01 6.97 8.15
C LEU A 95 0.01 6.46 9.20
N LYS A 96 0.10 5.18 9.60
CA LYS A 96 -0.73 4.63 10.68
C LYS A 96 -0.41 5.26 12.04
N LEU A 97 0.88 5.40 12.36
CA LEU A 97 1.32 6.01 13.61
C LEU A 97 0.96 7.51 13.66
N GLY A 98 1.13 8.24 12.55
CA GLY A 98 0.76 9.64 12.43
C GLY A 98 -0.74 9.88 12.65
N LYS A 99 -1.60 8.99 12.13
CA LYS A 99 -3.05 9.03 12.42
C LYS A 99 -3.35 8.83 13.91
N LEU A 100 -2.80 7.78 14.52
CA LEU A 100 -2.99 7.50 15.96
C LEU A 100 -2.46 8.63 16.87
N ILE A 101 -1.36 9.29 16.49
CA ILE A 101 -0.81 10.44 17.23
C ILE A 101 -1.73 11.66 17.05
N ASN A 102 -2.27 11.90 15.85
CA ASN A 102 -3.18 13.02 15.60
C ASN A 102 -4.54 12.82 16.33
N GLU A 103 -5.07 11.60 16.32
CA GLU A 103 -6.27 11.20 17.09
C GLU A 103 -6.06 11.37 18.62
N ARG A 104 -4.84 11.12 19.13
CA ARG A 104 -4.50 11.40 20.54
C ARG A 104 -4.16 12.86 20.82
N GLY A 105 -3.77 13.63 19.80
CA GLY A 105 -3.38 15.05 19.90
C GLY A 105 -4.57 15.98 20.11
N LEU A 106 -5.73 15.66 19.54
CA LEU A 106 -6.96 16.46 19.67
C LEU A 106 -7.48 16.54 21.13
N LEU A 107 -7.10 15.59 21.99
CA LEU A 107 -7.51 15.55 23.41
C LEU A 107 -6.57 16.30 24.38
N ARG A 108 -5.58 17.08 23.92
CA ARG A 108 -4.62 17.73 24.82
C ARG A 108 -4.22 19.18 24.52
N LEU A 109 -5.16 20.00 24.02
CA LEU A 109 -4.94 21.45 23.94
C LEU A 109 -6.08 22.35 24.45
N GLU A 110 -6.99 21.80 25.26
CA GLU A 110 -7.76 22.59 26.23
C GLU A 110 -6.83 23.01 27.39
N LYS A 111 -6.00 24.03 27.16
CA LYS A 111 -5.17 24.67 28.20
C LYS A 111 -6.05 25.46 29.16
N LYS A 112 -6.61 24.74 30.13
CA LYS A 112 -7.25 25.24 31.35
C LYS A 112 -6.44 26.37 32.01
N LYS A 113 -6.76 27.62 31.68
CA LYS A 113 -6.50 28.76 32.56
C LYS A 113 -7.58 28.74 33.65
N LYS A 114 -7.18 28.41 34.88
CA LYS A 114 -7.92 28.75 36.09
C LYS A 114 -7.03 29.62 36.98
N ASP A 115 -7.41 30.88 37.03
CA ASP A 115 -7.55 31.72 38.23
C ASP A 115 -6.58 31.51 39.40
N VAL A 116 -5.89 32.59 39.78
CA VAL A 116 -5.50 32.86 41.17
C VAL A 116 -6.11 34.21 41.55
N ALA A 117 -6.89 34.22 42.64
CA ALA A 117 -7.64 35.39 43.11
C ALA A 117 -6.78 36.35 43.95
N GLY A 118 -7.20 37.61 44.02
CA GLY A 118 -6.55 38.64 44.84
C GLY A 118 -7.30 39.98 44.81
N ALA A 119 -8.46 40.04 45.45
CA ALA A 119 -9.14 41.29 45.82
C ALA A 119 -9.07 41.43 47.36
N PRO A 120 -9.11 42.64 47.94
CA PRO A 120 -10.40 43.35 48.06
C PRO A 120 -10.37 44.90 48.08
N SER A 121 -11.48 45.52 47.64
CA SER A 121 -12.07 46.81 48.11
C SER A 121 -11.24 48.12 47.95
N VAL A 122 -11.79 49.34 47.79
CA VAL A 122 -13.13 49.94 48.08
C VAL A 122 -13.40 51.09 47.05
N PRO A 123 -14.65 51.35 46.59
CA PRO A 123 -15.07 52.60 45.90
C PRO A 123 -15.56 53.67 46.92
N PRO A 124 -15.63 55.00 46.64
CA PRO A 124 -16.27 55.64 45.48
C PRO A 124 -15.42 56.84 44.93
N SER A 125 -15.88 57.92 44.27
CA SER A 125 -17.24 58.47 44.02
C SER A 125 -17.36 59.39 42.78
N VAL A 126 -18.58 59.88 42.56
CA VAL A 126 -19.09 60.79 41.51
C VAL A 126 -18.61 62.25 41.66
N LYS A 127 -18.11 62.86 40.57
CA LYS A 127 -18.67 64.08 39.95
C LYS A 127 -18.07 64.38 38.58
#